data_AF-A0A957UTI8-F1
#
_entry.id   AF-A0A957UTI8-F1
#
_cell.length_a   1.000
_cell.length_b   1.000
_cell.length_c   1.000
_cell.angle_alpha   90.00
_cell.angle_beta   90.00
_cell.angle_gamma   90.00
#
_symmetry.space_group_name_H-M   'P 1'
#
loop_
_entity.id
_entity.type
_entity.pdbx_description
1 polymer ?
#
loop_
_entity_poly.entity_id
_entity_poly.type
_entity_poly.pdbx_seq_one_letter_code
_entity_poly.pdbx_strand_id
1 'polypeptide(L)'
;RKFWALLQARWAEMFGSYQEWQAARVRARANRQINGESGQGLFGNLLRWRNLNPDQQVRYFYLTTLQRAEKAGIPRRSAETPLQYAPRLLEQLRQHVIAREEDEGEQKEVDKGSPTTSQQGGRSGTRRDGEILPSSATTSEVSDEELAAQLENAQAVQELTEAFVRVRYAGQSTQPDTVPYLKGLWDKVKKQLRRWR
;
A
#
# COMPACT_ATOMS: atom_id res chain seq x y z
N ARG A 1 7.59 0.22 31.51
CA ARG A 1 6.72 1.15 30.73
C ARG A 1 7.37 2.51 30.40
N LYS A 2 8.48 2.93 31.07
CA LYS A 2 9.18 4.22 30.82
C LYS A 2 9.92 4.32 29.48
N PHE A 3 10.27 3.17 28.87
CA PHE A 3 10.94 3.10 27.57
C PHE A 3 10.13 3.73 26.42
N TRP A 4 8.80 3.53 26.42
CA TRP A 4 7.90 4.10 25.41
C TRP A 4 7.73 5.61 25.53
N ALA A 5 7.72 6.16 26.74
CA ALA A 5 7.66 7.60 26.96
C ALA A 5 8.95 8.31 26.52
N LEU A 6 10.11 7.70 26.80
CA LEU A 6 11.41 8.19 26.32
C LEU A 6 11.52 8.10 24.79
N LEU A 7 10.99 7.03 24.20
CA LEU A 7 10.96 6.86 22.74
C LEU A 7 10.01 7.88 22.08
N GLN A 8 8.85 8.16 22.66
CA GLN A 8 7.87 9.12 22.14
C GLN A 8 8.32 10.58 22.31
N ALA A 9 8.98 10.93 23.42
CA ALA A 9 9.57 12.26 23.61
C ALA A 9 10.68 12.52 22.57
N ARG A 10 11.56 11.53 22.37
CA ARG A 10 12.62 11.59 21.35
C ARG A 10 12.05 11.52 19.92
N TRP A 11 10.85 10.97 19.75
CA TRP A 11 10.11 10.97 18.48
C TRP A 11 9.54 12.35 18.18
N ALA A 12 8.93 13.03 19.16
CA ALA A 12 8.37 14.38 19.02
C ALA A 12 9.46 15.43 18.75
N GLU A 13 10.60 15.35 19.45
CA GLU A 13 11.73 16.27 19.27
C GLU A 13 12.36 16.15 17.87
N MET A 14 12.48 14.93 17.34
CA MET A 14 12.95 14.73 15.96
C MET A 14 11.89 14.98 14.88
N PHE A 15 10.60 14.69 15.15
CA PHE A 15 9.51 15.02 14.23
C PHE A 15 9.17 16.52 14.24
N GLY A 16 9.59 17.29 15.24
CA GLY A 16 9.48 18.75 15.25
C GLY A 16 10.14 19.37 14.02
N SER A 17 11.39 18.99 13.73
CA SER A 17 12.10 19.41 12.51
C SER A 17 11.41 18.98 11.20
N TYR A 18 10.74 17.82 11.20
CA TYR A 18 9.96 17.34 10.05
C TYR A 18 8.62 18.07 9.89
N GLN A 19 7.96 18.43 11.00
CA GLN A 19 6.75 19.25 11.00
C GLN A 19 7.07 20.70 10.62
N GLU A 20 8.20 21.25 11.05
CA GLU A 20 8.71 22.56 10.62
C GLU A 20 9.00 22.56 9.10
N TRP A 21 9.58 21.48 8.57
CA TRP A 21 9.77 21.32 7.12
C TRP A 21 8.44 21.12 6.34
N GLN A 22 7.50 20.32 6.86
CA GLN A 22 6.15 20.19 6.30
C GLN A 22 5.40 21.53 6.32
N ALA A 23 5.48 22.27 7.43
CA ALA A 23 4.89 23.59 7.60
C ALA A 23 5.56 24.59 6.65
N ALA A 24 6.87 24.55 6.47
CA ALA A 24 7.57 25.35 5.47
C ALA A 24 7.06 25.03 4.04
N ARG A 25 6.70 23.78 3.75
CA ARG A 25 6.13 23.37 2.45
C ARG A 25 4.69 23.82 2.23
N VAL A 26 3.85 23.71 3.25
CA VAL A 26 2.46 24.19 3.22
C VAL A 26 2.43 25.72 3.15
N ARG A 27 3.29 26.41 3.92
CA ARG A 27 3.48 27.86 3.86
C ARG A 27 4.04 28.30 2.50
N ALA A 28 4.98 27.58 1.90
CA ALA A 28 5.48 27.89 0.56
C ALA A 28 4.41 27.72 -0.54
N ARG A 29 3.43 26.81 -0.36
CA ARG A 29 2.24 26.72 -1.24
C ARG A 29 1.27 27.87 -1.01
N ALA A 30 0.99 28.22 0.24
CA ALA A 30 0.16 29.38 0.58
C ALA A 30 0.77 30.67 0.02
N ASN A 31 2.09 30.86 0.15
CA ASN A 31 2.81 32.00 -0.44
C ASN A 31 2.81 31.99 -1.99
N ARG A 32 2.82 30.82 -2.64
CA ARG A 32 2.73 30.74 -4.12
C ARG A 32 1.34 31.07 -4.65
N GLN A 33 0.28 30.77 -3.91
CA GLN A 33 -1.08 31.19 -4.27
C GLN A 33 -1.24 32.71 -4.18
N ILE A 34 -0.52 33.37 -3.26
CA ILE A 34 -0.50 34.83 -3.12
C ILE A 34 0.33 35.48 -4.25
N ASN A 35 1.43 34.84 -4.68
CA ASN A 35 2.37 35.40 -5.66
C ASN A 35 2.14 35.00 -7.14
N GLY A 36 1.09 34.24 -7.47
CA GLY A 36 0.64 34.07 -8.87
C GLY A 36 1.61 33.39 -9.84
N GLU A 37 2.57 32.57 -9.38
CA GLU A 37 3.52 31.88 -10.27
C GLU A 37 2.97 30.53 -10.75
N SER A 38 1.98 30.58 -11.63
CA SER A 38 1.46 29.45 -12.40
C SER A 38 2.40 29.12 -13.57
N GLY A 39 3.51 28.41 -13.30
CA GLY A 39 4.46 28.10 -14.39
C GLY A 39 5.53 27.04 -14.17
N GLN A 40 5.56 26.32 -13.04
CA GLN A 40 6.60 25.29 -12.82
C GLN A 40 5.98 23.92 -12.56
N GLY A 41 5.81 23.19 -13.66
CA GLY A 41 5.25 21.86 -13.72
C GLY A 41 5.99 20.82 -12.88
N LEU A 42 5.44 19.61 -12.89
CA LEU A 42 5.83 18.39 -12.17
C LEU A 42 7.36 18.12 -12.07
N PHE A 43 8.16 18.71 -12.96
CA PHE A 43 9.63 18.65 -12.98
C PHE A 43 10.34 19.47 -11.90
N GLY A 44 9.75 20.57 -11.39
CA GLY A 44 10.37 21.40 -10.34
C GLY A 44 10.47 20.70 -8.98
N ASN A 45 9.57 19.73 -8.72
CA ASN A 45 9.64 18.86 -7.55
C ASN A 45 10.74 17.79 -7.69
N LEU A 46 10.99 17.30 -8.92
CA LEU A 46 11.96 16.24 -9.19
C LEU A 46 13.42 16.73 -8.95
N LEU A 47 13.71 17.98 -9.31
CA LEU A 47 15.04 18.60 -9.09
C LEU A 47 15.29 18.95 -7.62
N ARG A 48 14.27 19.33 -6.85
CA ARG A 48 14.40 19.60 -5.41
C ARG A 48 14.67 18.35 -4.58
N TRP A 49 14.34 17.16 -5.07
CA TRP A 49 14.53 15.89 -4.35
C TRP A 49 15.95 15.33 -4.45
N ARG A 50 16.65 15.58 -5.56
CA ARG A 50 18.07 15.19 -5.73
C ARG A 50 19.02 15.89 -4.74
N ASN A 51 18.59 16.98 -4.13
CA ASN A 51 19.38 17.73 -3.16
C ASN A 51 19.07 17.34 -1.69
N LEU A 52 18.18 16.37 -1.45
CA LEU A 52 17.98 15.82 -0.11
C LEU A 52 19.07 14.79 0.20
N ASN A 53 19.53 14.78 1.44
CA ASN A 53 20.42 13.72 1.93
C ASN A 53 19.76 12.35 1.68
N PRO A 54 20.50 11.32 1.22
CA PRO A 54 19.99 9.96 1.00
C PRO A 54 19.06 9.46 2.10
N ASP A 55 19.40 9.72 3.36
CA ASP A 55 18.61 9.34 4.54
C ASP A 55 17.23 10.01 4.55
N GLN A 56 17.17 11.28 4.16
CA GLN A 56 15.91 12.02 4.06
C GLN A 56 15.05 11.50 2.91
N GLN A 57 15.66 11.05 1.81
CA GLN A 57 14.93 10.46 0.69
C GLN A 57 14.24 9.16 1.10
N VAL A 58 14.95 8.28 1.82
CA VAL A 58 14.37 7.04 2.37
C VAL A 58 13.22 7.35 3.33
N ARG A 59 13.40 8.29 4.26
CA ARG A 59 12.33 8.75 5.17
C ARG A 59 11.11 9.25 4.41
N TYR A 60 11.34 10.03 3.36
CA TYR A 60 10.29 10.57 2.51
C TYR A 60 9.51 9.46 1.78
N PHE A 61 10.20 8.48 1.20
CA PHE A 61 9.56 7.36 0.51
C PHE A 61 8.63 6.59 1.45
N TYR A 62 9.11 6.23 2.64
CA TYR A 62 8.30 5.50 3.60
C TYR A 62 7.09 6.30 4.10
N LEU A 63 7.27 7.57 4.50
CA LEU A 63 6.18 8.39 5.03
C LEU A 63 5.10 8.69 3.99
N THR A 64 5.49 8.86 2.72
CA THR A 64 4.51 9.06 1.65
C THR A 64 3.76 7.77 1.28
N THR A 65 4.38 6.60 1.45
CA THR A 65 3.68 5.32 1.39
C THR A 65 2.62 5.23 2.49
N LEU A 66 2.96 5.58 3.75
CA LEU A 66 1.99 5.60 4.86
C LEU A 66 0.80 6.52 4.59
N GLN A 67 1.08 7.75 4.15
CA GLN A 67 0.03 8.73 3.85
C GLN A 67 -0.91 8.24 2.74
N ARG A 68 -0.39 7.50 1.76
CA ARG A 68 -1.20 6.95 0.66
C ARG A 68 -2.00 5.75 1.11
N ALA A 69 -1.40 4.86 1.90
CA ALA A 69 -2.09 3.71 2.45
C ALA A 69 -3.24 4.14 3.40
N GLU A 70 -3.03 5.19 4.19
CA GLU A 70 -4.10 5.83 4.98
C GLU A 70 -5.24 6.34 4.09
N LYS A 71 -4.92 7.04 3.00
CA LYS A 71 -5.93 7.48 2.01
C LYS A 71 -6.65 6.33 1.30
N ALA A 72 -6.01 5.17 1.20
CA ALA A 72 -6.60 3.94 0.69
C ALA A 72 -7.39 3.15 1.74
N GLY A 73 -7.53 3.68 2.98
CA GLY A 73 -8.29 3.03 4.05
C GLY A 73 -7.48 2.05 4.91
N ILE A 74 -6.16 1.99 4.72
CA ILE A 74 -5.25 1.05 5.42
C ILE A 74 -4.27 1.84 6.31
N PRO A 75 -4.74 2.62 7.30
CA PRO A 75 -3.86 3.41 8.14
C PRO A 75 -2.99 2.51 9.02
N ARG A 76 -1.79 2.99 9.37
CA ARG A 76 -0.97 2.38 10.43
C ARG A 76 -1.58 2.69 11.80
N ARG A 77 -1.61 1.72 12.71
CA ARG A 77 -2.07 1.96 14.09
C ARG A 77 -1.04 2.77 14.87
N SER A 78 -1.47 3.53 15.88
CA SER A 78 -0.59 4.43 16.64
C SER A 78 0.57 3.72 17.34
N ALA A 79 0.36 2.52 17.88
CA ALA A 79 1.37 1.71 18.56
C ALA A 79 2.12 0.72 17.65
N GLU A 80 1.77 0.66 16.35
CA GLU A 80 2.30 -0.33 15.42
C GLU A 80 3.65 0.12 14.86
N THR A 81 4.67 -0.74 14.99
CA THR A 81 6.00 -0.46 14.46
C THR A 81 6.03 -0.58 12.94
N PRO A 82 6.97 0.08 12.24
CA PRO A 82 7.13 -0.08 10.79
C PRO A 82 7.22 -1.54 10.32
N LEU A 83 7.98 -2.36 11.04
CA LEU A 83 8.15 -3.79 10.75
C LEU A 83 6.87 -4.61 10.96
N GLN A 84 5.99 -4.20 11.88
CA GLN A 84 4.68 -4.83 12.08
C GLN A 84 3.65 -4.37 11.04
N TYR A 85 3.74 -3.11 10.61
CA TYR A 85 2.81 -2.55 9.65
C TYR A 85 3.01 -3.09 8.23
N ALA A 86 4.26 -3.27 7.81
CA ALA A 86 4.61 -3.75 6.48
C ALA A 86 3.89 -5.06 6.07
N PRO A 87 3.95 -6.16 6.85
CA PRO A 87 3.27 -7.40 6.49
C PRO A 87 1.74 -7.24 6.46
N ARG A 88 1.16 -6.40 7.33
CA ARG A 88 -0.28 -6.13 7.32
C ARG A 88 -0.71 -5.35 6.06
N LEU A 89 0.08 -4.34 5.66
CA LEU A 89 -0.17 -3.59 4.43
C LEU A 89 -0.12 -4.52 3.20
N LEU A 90 0.85 -5.43 3.17
CA LEU A 90 0.98 -6.42 2.10
C LEU A 90 -0.21 -7.37 2.05
N GLU A 91 -0.63 -7.92 3.19
CA GLU A 91 -1.77 -8.83 3.25
C GLU A 91 -3.05 -8.16 2.75
N GLN A 92 -3.26 -6.91 3.14
CA GLN A 92 -4.37 -6.10 2.63
C GLN A 92 -4.26 -5.93 1.09
N LEU A 93 -3.08 -5.55 0.58
CA LEU A 93 -2.83 -5.42 -0.87
C LEU A 93 -3.14 -6.71 -1.63
N ARG A 94 -2.81 -7.86 -1.06
CA ARG A 94 -3.12 -9.16 -1.63
C ARG A 94 -4.62 -9.44 -1.69
N GLN A 95 -5.33 -9.23 -0.58
CA GLN A 95 -6.76 -9.47 -0.48
C GLN A 95 -7.56 -8.65 -1.51
N HIS A 96 -7.16 -7.40 -1.76
CA HIS A 96 -7.84 -6.56 -2.73
C HIS A 96 -7.62 -6.99 -4.19
N VAL A 97 -6.48 -7.60 -4.52
CA VAL A 97 -6.27 -8.11 -5.89
C VAL A 97 -7.21 -9.30 -6.13
N ILE A 98 -7.28 -10.23 -5.17
CA ILE A 98 -8.13 -11.42 -5.26
C ILE A 98 -9.61 -11.04 -5.36
N ALA A 99 -10.11 -10.15 -4.50
CA ALA A 99 -11.51 -9.74 -4.49
C ALA A 99 -11.98 -9.07 -5.80
N ARG A 100 -11.05 -8.47 -6.55
CA ARG A 100 -11.38 -7.75 -7.80
C ARG A 100 -11.53 -8.70 -8.99
N GLU A 101 -10.93 -9.88 -8.93
CA GLU A 101 -11.05 -10.90 -9.97
C GLU A 101 -12.35 -11.70 -9.84
N GLU A 102 -12.86 -11.86 -8.62
CA GLU A 102 -14.15 -12.50 -8.35
C GLU A 102 -15.31 -11.71 -9.00
N ASP A 103 -15.25 -10.38 -9.01
CA ASP A 103 -16.27 -9.53 -9.63
C ASP A 103 -16.20 -9.49 -11.18
N GLU A 104 -15.03 -9.75 -11.77
CA GLU A 104 -14.83 -9.74 -13.23
C GLU A 104 -15.06 -11.13 -13.89
N GLY A 105 -15.07 -12.21 -13.09
CA GLY A 105 -15.37 -13.58 -13.54
C GLY A 105 -16.85 -13.87 -13.78
N GLU A 106 -17.76 -13.15 -13.12
CA GLU A 106 -19.21 -13.44 -13.14
C GLU A 106 -19.96 -12.79 -14.33
N GLN A 107 -19.33 -11.93 -15.15
CA GLN A 107 -20.00 -11.20 -16.25
C GLN A 107 -19.83 -11.84 -17.64
N LYS A 108 -19.43 -13.12 -17.72
CA LYS A 108 -19.34 -13.88 -18.99
C LYS A 108 -20.34 -15.03 -19.08
N GLU A 109 -21.53 -14.86 -18.53
CA GLU A 109 -22.67 -15.69 -18.90
C GLU A 109 -23.94 -14.84 -18.78
N VAL A 110 -24.94 -15.08 -19.65
CA VAL A 110 -26.15 -14.25 -19.87
C VAL A 110 -25.86 -13.04 -20.79
N ASP A 111 -26.17 -13.05 -22.08
CA ASP A 111 -27.52 -13.18 -22.62
C ASP A 111 -27.48 -13.60 -24.11
N LYS A 112 -27.88 -14.84 -24.38
CA LYS A 112 -28.49 -15.23 -25.65
C LYS A 112 -29.76 -16.02 -25.34
N GLY A 113 -30.90 -15.35 -25.43
CA GLY A 113 -32.15 -15.98 -25.85
C GLY A 113 -33.25 -16.03 -24.80
N SER A 114 -34.13 -15.02 -24.85
CA SER A 114 -35.52 -15.10 -24.40
C SER A 114 -36.30 -16.26 -25.08
N PRO A 115 -37.60 -16.40 -24.78
CA PRO A 115 -38.23 -16.87 -23.54
C PRO A 115 -39.03 -18.16 -23.82
N THR A 116 -39.69 -18.77 -22.81
CA THR A 116 -41.04 -19.40 -22.89
C THR A 116 -41.19 -20.71 -22.10
N THR A 117 -42.31 -20.74 -21.37
CA THR A 117 -43.14 -21.90 -20.98
C THR A 117 -42.91 -22.60 -19.64
N SER A 118 -43.88 -22.33 -18.76
CA SER A 118 -44.54 -23.19 -17.78
C SER A 118 -44.32 -24.69 -17.91
N GLN A 119 -44.00 -25.37 -16.81
CA GLN A 119 -44.88 -26.44 -16.32
C GLN A 119 -44.60 -26.87 -14.89
N GLN A 120 -45.71 -27.18 -14.25
CA GLN A 120 -45.97 -27.55 -12.88
C GLN A 120 -45.88 -29.08 -12.76
N GLY A 121 -45.30 -29.61 -11.68
CA GLY A 121 -45.56 -30.99 -11.28
C GLY A 121 -44.46 -31.71 -10.50
N GLY A 122 -44.74 -31.98 -9.22
CA GLY A 122 -44.66 -33.36 -8.73
C GLY A 122 -43.39 -33.85 -8.01
N ARG A 123 -43.57 -34.01 -6.69
CA ARG A 123 -43.23 -35.20 -5.87
C ARG A 123 -41.77 -35.55 -5.54
N SER A 124 -41.52 -35.49 -4.21
CA SER A 124 -41.05 -36.57 -3.31
C SER A 124 -39.91 -37.49 -3.78
N GLY A 125 -38.80 -37.45 -3.05
CA GLY A 125 -37.77 -38.49 -3.05
C GLY A 125 -36.80 -38.31 -1.87
N THR A 126 -36.95 -39.16 -0.87
CA THR A 126 -36.11 -39.29 0.32
C THR A 126 -34.68 -39.76 0.01
N ARG A 127 -33.76 -39.43 0.95
CA ARG A 127 -32.59 -40.24 1.34
C ARG A 127 -31.30 -40.04 0.53
N ARG A 128 -30.32 -39.37 1.14
CA ARG A 128 -28.97 -39.94 1.29
C ARG A 128 -28.18 -39.23 2.40
N ASP A 129 -27.44 -40.07 3.10
CA ASP A 129 -26.71 -39.83 4.32
C ASP A 129 -25.70 -38.68 4.21
N GLY A 130 -25.61 -37.94 5.31
CA GLY A 130 -24.61 -36.91 5.51
C GLY A 130 -23.24 -37.53 5.74
N GLU A 131 -22.44 -37.58 4.68
CA GLU A 131 -20.99 -37.44 4.77
C GLU A 131 -20.63 -36.10 4.14
N ILE A 132 -20.81 -35.03 4.91
CA ILE A 132 -20.16 -33.75 4.62
C ILE A 132 -18.72 -33.89 5.11
N LEU A 133 -17.86 -34.41 4.25
CA LEU A 133 -16.45 -34.08 4.33
C LEU A 133 -16.34 -32.60 3.93
N PRO A 134 -15.83 -31.69 4.80
CA PRO A 134 -15.44 -30.37 4.34
C PRO A 134 -14.23 -30.55 3.42
N SER A 135 -14.52 -30.52 2.12
CA SER A 135 -13.54 -30.39 1.05
C SER A 135 -12.66 -29.19 1.38
N SER A 136 -11.45 -29.50 1.85
CA SER A 136 -10.46 -28.50 2.21
C SER A 136 -9.85 -27.97 0.92
N ALA A 137 -9.84 -26.64 0.81
CA ALA A 137 -9.02 -25.84 -0.10
C ALA A 137 -9.33 -25.99 -1.59
N THR A 138 -10.36 -25.27 -2.04
CA THR A 138 -10.34 -24.64 -3.38
C THR A 138 -9.18 -23.64 -3.40
N THR A 139 -7.98 -24.10 -3.71
CA THR A 139 -6.90 -23.22 -4.18
C THR A 139 -7.24 -22.85 -5.62
N SER A 140 -8.05 -21.81 -5.77
CA SER A 140 -8.26 -21.14 -7.05
C SER A 140 -6.89 -20.80 -7.66
N GLU A 141 -6.73 -21.11 -8.93
CA GLU A 141 -5.51 -20.97 -9.73
C GLU A 141 -5.08 -19.50 -9.82
N VAL A 142 -4.37 -19.01 -8.82
CA VAL A 142 -3.63 -17.74 -8.92
C VAL A 142 -2.59 -17.94 -10.01
N SER A 143 -2.70 -17.19 -11.11
CA SER A 143 -1.79 -17.32 -12.26
C SER A 143 -0.34 -17.08 -11.82
N ASP A 144 0.62 -17.88 -12.31
CA ASP A 144 2.04 -17.77 -11.93
C ASP A 144 2.62 -16.36 -12.10
N GLU A 145 2.12 -15.60 -13.09
CA GLU A 145 2.48 -14.20 -13.33
C GLU A 145 2.03 -13.27 -12.19
N GLU A 146 0.86 -13.53 -11.64
CA GLU A 146 0.30 -12.72 -10.56
C GLU A 146 1.01 -13.00 -9.24
N LEU A 147 1.37 -14.27 -8.99
CA LEU A 147 2.18 -14.67 -7.85
C LEU A 147 3.55 -13.97 -7.88
N ALA A 148 4.19 -13.90 -9.05
CA ALA A 148 5.45 -13.17 -9.23
C ALA A 148 5.29 -11.67 -8.97
N ALA A 149 4.23 -11.04 -9.48
CA ALA A 149 3.96 -9.63 -9.23
C ALA A 149 3.67 -9.35 -7.74
N GLN A 150 2.97 -10.25 -7.04
CA GLN A 150 2.71 -10.16 -5.61
C GLN A 150 4.01 -10.27 -4.79
N LEU A 151 4.90 -11.22 -5.13
CA LEU A 151 6.21 -11.36 -4.49
C LEU A 151 7.08 -10.12 -4.68
N GLU A 152 7.09 -9.53 -5.87
CA GLU A 152 7.79 -8.28 -6.11
C GLU A 152 7.23 -7.13 -5.25
N ASN A 153 5.92 -7.04 -5.10
CA ASN A 153 5.29 -6.01 -4.27
C ASN A 153 5.62 -6.22 -2.78
N ALA A 154 5.63 -7.47 -2.32
CA ALA A 154 6.04 -7.84 -0.97
C ALA A 154 7.47 -7.38 -0.67
N GLN A 155 8.39 -7.73 -1.57
CA GLN A 155 9.78 -7.31 -1.49
C GLN A 155 9.91 -5.79 -1.49
N ALA A 156 9.17 -5.09 -2.36
CA ALA A 156 9.22 -3.63 -2.43
C ALA A 156 8.81 -2.94 -1.12
N VAL A 157 7.73 -3.41 -0.47
CA VAL A 157 7.27 -2.87 0.81
C VAL A 157 8.27 -3.20 1.93
N GLN A 158 8.81 -4.41 1.93
CA GLN A 158 9.78 -4.86 2.94
C GLN A 158 11.09 -4.08 2.86
N GLU A 159 11.68 -3.97 1.67
CA GLU A 159 12.93 -3.25 1.44
C GLU A 159 12.84 -1.76 1.81
N LEU A 160 11.73 -1.09 1.44
CA LEU A 160 11.48 0.29 1.85
C LEU A 160 11.37 0.43 3.37
N THR A 161 10.72 -0.53 4.02
CA THR A 161 10.55 -0.54 5.47
C THR A 161 11.89 -0.79 6.17
N GLU A 162 12.69 -1.72 5.67
CA GLU A 162 13.99 -2.04 6.24
C GLU A 162 14.99 -0.90 6.06
N ALA A 163 15.04 -0.28 4.87
CA ALA A 163 15.84 0.91 4.64
C ALA A 163 15.44 2.05 5.59
N PHE A 164 14.13 2.26 5.77
CA PHE A 164 13.63 3.23 6.74
C PHE A 164 14.06 2.90 8.17
N VAL A 165 13.96 1.63 8.57
CA VAL A 165 14.34 1.18 9.91
C VAL A 165 15.84 1.37 10.15
N ARG A 166 16.69 1.03 9.18
CA ARG A 166 18.14 1.25 9.22
C ARG A 166 18.48 2.73 9.42
N VAL A 167 17.90 3.60 8.60
CA VAL A 167 18.10 5.05 8.69
C VAL A 167 17.58 5.63 10.01
N ARG A 168 16.44 5.12 10.51
CA ARG A 168 15.72 5.75 11.63
C ARG A 168 16.12 5.25 13.00
N TYR A 169 16.35 3.94 13.13
CA TYR A 169 16.58 3.27 14.42
C TYR A 169 18.03 2.79 14.56
N ALA A 170 18.66 2.32 13.49
CA ALA A 170 20.07 1.94 13.54
C ALA A 170 21.02 3.12 13.37
N GLY A 171 20.51 4.28 12.92
CA GLY A 171 21.33 5.48 12.65
C GLY A 171 22.32 5.27 11.49
N GLN A 172 22.11 4.23 10.68
CA GLN A 172 22.96 3.90 9.55
C GLN A 172 22.62 4.83 8.38
N SER A 173 23.65 5.49 7.83
CA SER A 173 23.47 6.31 6.64
C SER A 173 23.27 5.43 5.40
N THR A 174 22.35 5.81 4.54
CA THR A 174 22.04 5.13 3.29
C THR A 174 23.04 5.52 2.23
N GLN A 175 23.63 4.53 1.56
CA GLN A 175 24.53 4.79 0.44
C GLN A 175 23.75 5.47 -0.70
N PRO A 176 24.27 6.56 -1.29
CA PRO A 176 23.58 7.31 -2.33
C PRO A 176 23.20 6.44 -3.55
N ASP A 177 23.97 5.40 -3.84
CA ASP A 177 23.75 4.49 -4.98
C ASP A 177 22.53 3.58 -4.80
N THR A 178 22.08 3.36 -3.56
CA THR A 178 20.88 2.55 -3.27
C THR A 178 19.59 3.35 -3.45
N VAL A 179 19.67 4.68 -3.44
CA VAL A 179 18.49 5.57 -3.48
C VAL A 179 17.69 5.44 -4.78
N PRO A 180 18.30 5.37 -5.98
CA PRO A 180 17.56 5.13 -7.22
C PRO A 180 16.78 3.82 -7.21
N TYR A 181 17.35 2.75 -6.64
CA TYR A 181 16.70 1.46 -6.50
C TYR A 181 15.48 1.56 -5.57
N LEU A 182 15.65 2.12 -4.37
CA LEU A 182 14.55 2.33 -3.42
C LEU A 182 13.45 3.23 -3.99
N LYS A 183 13.81 4.24 -4.79
CA LYS A 183 12.85 5.07 -5.50
C LYS A 183 12.00 4.25 -6.48
N GLY A 184 12.62 3.32 -7.20
CA GLY A 184 11.91 2.41 -8.11
C GLY A 184 10.86 1.57 -7.36
N LEU A 185 11.25 0.99 -6.22
CA LEU A 185 10.33 0.26 -5.34
C LEU A 185 9.18 1.14 -4.83
N TRP A 186 9.51 2.36 -4.40
CA TRP A 186 8.52 3.33 -3.94
C TRP A 186 7.51 3.70 -5.03
N ASP A 187 7.96 3.94 -6.26
CA ASP A 187 7.09 4.23 -7.39
C ASP A 187 6.17 3.04 -7.73
N LYS A 188 6.66 1.79 -7.60
CA LYS A 188 5.83 0.57 -7.73
C LYS A 188 4.73 0.53 -6.67
N VAL A 189 5.08 0.63 -5.38
CA VAL A 189 4.10 0.60 -4.26
C VAL A 189 3.05 1.70 -4.41
N LYS A 190 3.49 2.89 -4.82
CA LYS A 190 2.59 4.02 -5.11
C LYS A 190 1.59 3.75 -6.22
N LYS A 191 2.01 3.06 -7.28
CA LYS A 191 1.15 2.70 -8.41
C LYS A 191 0.06 1.73 -7.95
N GLN A 192 0.41 0.76 -7.10
CA GLN A 192 -0.55 -0.18 -6.53
C GLN A 192 -1.55 0.51 -5.59
N LEU A 193 -1.08 1.32 -4.65
CA LEU A 193 -1.96 2.08 -3.76
C LEU A 193 -2.88 3.07 -4.50
N ARG A 194 -2.51 3.48 -5.73
CA ARG A 194 -3.39 4.29 -6.59
C ARG A 194 -4.49 3.45 -7.26
N ARG A 195 -4.20 2.19 -7.61
CA ARG A 195 -5.19 1.26 -8.19
C ARG A 195 -6.23 0.78 -7.18
N TRP A 196 -5.90 0.86 -5.88
CA TRP A 196 -6.83 0.56 -4.80
C TRP A 196 -8.01 1.54 -4.74
N ARG A 197 -7.76 2.82 -5.03
CA ARG A 197 -8.80 3.85 -5.02
C ARG A 197 -9.75 3.69 -6.20
#